data_AF-F3KJG0-F1
#
_entry.id   AF-F3KJG0-F1
#
_cell.length_a   1.000
_cell.length_b   1.000
_cell.length_c   1.000
_cell.angle_alpha   90.00
_cell.angle_beta   90.00
_cell.angle_gamma   90.00
#
_symmetry.space_group_name_H-M   'P 1'
#
loop_
_entity.id
_entity.type
_entity.pdbx_description
1 polymer ?
#
loop_
_entity_poly.entity_id
_entity_poly.type
_entity_poly.pdbx_seq_one_letter_code
_entity_poly.pdbx_strand_id
1 'polypeptide(L)'
;MIVTKRLSPRRGISSIVGALIFTVLMIAGFSSMSLALDSQTDLVNTQRVVSDLELKKQQEQFSVSAFTDSSNILKVVVDNDGQNPVEILRVWIINKTLATQPVTPFDIHPDDTFVPTRFKSNVLSNQPLYMTPDTYDIKVISAFGTVKITEMAVGTNSSYNGLRAEMITNPPDVIIGQNVTVAMIVTNTGSSTIESVIPVTPTVTPPLAVLGWSSATPAIVDLTPGESVMFSWDYMISGDSGDNVTFSSQASGTNIADSAVVTSNTVSDVSTLRLPTDGSIGTNGTNGQTDPNIINEDLLARPKLFLTIPSPQGDSDQKALWGINVANPVNAPMEVSKISITAFAPGANNNDKIFASSCVADNLFPIGVNHWSCPSENVIMWQDFASPITIPPNSTQQFLVKVMPGTIAGQNILESIVVQASVFTTVGSFGKSGYQTTMYDGTEVIGNVYLSTVIDSRNNADMRSIRTGIAPGSTQTFNIVFADLDSISTTWIKSGGQLIINVPKDWTDVQIVNNFGFTNPPSVTTFGDGSTQIIGTLSSNLGTATNQADTIQFSAKAPDITYDQMYVMYVLAQGQTTNNFSIGPLSEIVLQVDAP
;
A
#
# COMPACT_ATOMS: atom_id res chain seq x y z
N MET A 1 -79.08 34.85 -48.92
CA MET A 1 -79.07 33.79 -47.89
C MET A 1 -78.09 32.70 -48.31
N ILE A 2 -76.79 32.84 -48.00
CA ILE A 2 -75.82 31.73 -48.02
C ILE A 2 -74.83 32.00 -46.87
N VAL A 3 -74.63 30.96 -46.06
CA VAL A 3 -74.11 30.95 -44.69
C VAL A 3 -72.60 31.17 -44.65
N THR A 4 -72.12 32.20 -43.95
CA THR A 4 -70.72 32.28 -43.49
C THR A 4 -70.53 31.33 -42.32
N LYS A 5 -69.90 30.19 -42.62
CA LYS A 5 -69.55 29.13 -41.67
C LYS A 5 -68.58 29.71 -40.62
N ARG A 6 -69.01 29.85 -39.36
CA ARG A 6 -68.12 30.15 -38.22
C ARG A 6 -67.01 29.10 -38.15
N LEU A 7 -65.75 29.52 -38.33
CA LEU A 7 -64.59 28.72 -37.95
C LEU A 7 -64.49 28.71 -36.42
N SER A 8 -64.82 27.57 -35.81
CA SER A 8 -64.56 27.30 -34.38
C SER A 8 -63.06 27.40 -34.09
N PRO A 9 -62.62 27.87 -32.91
CA PRO A 9 -61.21 28.06 -32.61
C PRO A 9 -60.51 26.70 -32.45
N ARG A 10 -59.82 26.23 -33.49
CA ARG A 10 -58.97 25.00 -33.48
C ARG A 10 -57.68 25.16 -32.65
N ARG A 11 -57.64 26.09 -31.70
CA ARG A 11 -56.47 26.36 -30.84
C ARG A 11 -56.27 25.30 -29.76
N GLY A 12 -57.35 24.72 -29.22
CA GLY A 12 -57.27 23.65 -28.22
C GLY A 12 -56.67 22.35 -28.78
N ILE A 13 -57.07 21.96 -30.00
CA ILE A 13 -56.59 20.72 -30.63
C ILE A 13 -55.09 20.81 -30.96
N SER A 14 -54.61 21.96 -31.44
CA SER A 14 -53.18 22.17 -31.73
C SER A 14 -52.31 22.11 -30.47
N SER A 15 -52.79 22.64 -29.33
CA SER A 15 -52.08 22.58 -28.05
C SER A 15 -52.03 21.16 -27.48
N ILE A 16 -53.12 20.39 -27.64
CA ILE A 16 -53.17 18.99 -27.19
C ILE A 16 -52.27 18.11 -28.05
N VAL A 17 -52.27 18.31 -29.38
CA VAL A 17 -51.37 17.58 -30.29
C VAL A 17 -49.90 17.94 -30.04
N GLY A 18 -49.59 19.22 -29.79
CA GLY A 18 -48.24 19.66 -29.42
C GLY A 18 -47.75 19.07 -28.10
N ALA A 19 -48.61 19.03 -27.07
CA ALA A 19 -48.28 18.38 -25.80
C ALA A 19 -48.08 16.87 -25.92
N LEU A 20 -48.88 16.19 -26.76
CA LEU A 20 -48.72 14.76 -27.06
C LEU A 20 -47.40 14.47 -27.79
N ILE A 21 -47.04 15.27 -28.79
CA ILE A 21 -45.76 15.11 -29.50
C ILE A 21 -44.59 15.38 -28.55
N PHE A 22 -44.67 16.42 -27.72
CA PHE A 22 -43.63 16.75 -26.75
C PHE A 22 -43.44 15.66 -25.70
N THR A 23 -44.53 15.10 -25.16
CA THR A 23 -44.44 14.00 -24.18
C THR A 23 -43.84 12.74 -24.80
N VAL A 24 -44.18 12.40 -26.04
CA VAL A 24 -43.55 11.27 -26.76
C VAL A 24 -42.05 11.51 -26.97
N LEU A 25 -41.65 12.72 -27.37
CA LEU A 25 -40.23 13.08 -27.52
C LEU A 25 -39.48 13.06 -26.19
N MET A 26 -40.11 13.52 -25.10
CA MET A 26 -39.52 13.51 -23.76
C MET A 26 -39.36 12.08 -23.25
N ILE A 27 -40.35 11.19 -23.47
CA ILE A 27 -40.24 9.76 -23.16
C ILE A 27 -39.12 9.13 -23.98
N ALA A 28 -39.03 9.42 -25.28
CA ALA A 28 -37.96 8.91 -26.13
C ALA A 28 -36.57 9.40 -25.66
N GLY A 29 -36.45 10.67 -25.26
CA GLY A 29 -35.23 11.26 -24.73
C GLY A 29 -34.80 10.70 -23.38
N PHE A 30 -35.75 10.47 -22.46
CA PHE A 30 -35.45 9.80 -21.19
C PHE A 30 -35.09 8.33 -21.38
N SER A 31 -35.75 7.63 -22.29
CA SER A 31 -35.43 6.23 -22.59
C SER A 31 -34.03 6.09 -23.19
N SER A 32 -33.62 6.98 -24.10
CA SER A 32 -32.27 6.96 -24.66
C SER A 32 -31.21 7.36 -23.63
N MET A 33 -31.52 8.33 -22.75
CA MET A 33 -30.65 8.70 -21.62
C MET A 33 -30.49 7.54 -20.62
N SER A 34 -31.59 6.83 -20.30
CA SER A 34 -31.55 5.65 -19.43
C SER A 34 -30.66 4.56 -20.01
N LEU A 35 -30.82 4.25 -21.30
CA LEU A 35 -29.97 3.27 -21.98
C LEU A 35 -28.49 3.69 -22.00
N ALA A 36 -28.23 4.99 -22.15
CA ALA A 36 -26.87 5.52 -22.09
C ALA A 36 -26.26 5.41 -20.68
N LEU A 37 -27.04 5.65 -19.63
CA LEU A 37 -26.62 5.48 -18.23
C LEU A 37 -26.38 4.01 -17.87
N ASP A 38 -27.23 3.11 -18.36
CA ASP A 38 -27.05 1.66 -18.21
C ASP A 38 -25.75 1.22 -18.91
N SER A 39 -25.53 1.67 -20.14
CA SER A 39 -24.29 1.38 -20.88
C SER A 39 -23.04 1.95 -20.21
N GLN A 40 -23.12 3.14 -19.59
CA GLN A 40 -22.01 3.70 -18.81
C GLN A 40 -21.74 2.90 -17.53
N THR A 41 -22.80 2.46 -16.85
CA THR A 41 -22.69 1.63 -15.65
C THR A 41 -22.01 0.30 -15.97
N ASP A 42 -22.40 -0.34 -17.08
CA ASP A 42 -21.77 -1.58 -17.56
C ASP A 42 -20.30 -1.38 -17.96
N LEU A 43 -19.97 -0.26 -18.60
CA LEU A 43 -18.58 0.09 -18.94
C LEU A 43 -17.72 0.29 -17.69
N VAL A 44 -18.20 1.03 -16.69
CA VAL A 44 -17.48 1.25 -15.43
C VAL A 44 -17.31 -0.05 -14.66
N ASN A 45 -18.36 -0.88 -14.59
CA ASN A 45 -18.30 -2.18 -13.93
C ASN A 45 -17.31 -3.11 -14.63
N THR A 46 -17.32 -3.14 -15.96
CA THR A 46 -16.37 -3.93 -16.75
C THR A 46 -14.93 -3.44 -16.54
N GLN A 47 -14.70 -2.13 -16.56
CA GLN A 47 -13.37 -1.57 -16.32
C GLN A 47 -12.86 -1.91 -14.92
N ARG A 48 -13.74 -1.87 -13.90
CA ARG A 48 -13.41 -2.29 -12.54
C ARG A 48 -13.03 -3.77 -12.48
N VAL A 49 -13.84 -4.65 -13.08
CA VAL A 49 -13.56 -6.10 -13.12
C VAL A 49 -12.25 -6.39 -13.83
N VAL A 50 -11.98 -5.74 -14.96
CA VAL A 50 -10.71 -5.90 -15.70
C VAL A 50 -9.52 -5.39 -14.89
N SER A 51 -9.66 -4.24 -14.23
CA SER A 51 -8.58 -3.69 -13.37
C SER A 51 -8.30 -4.60 -12.18
N ASP A 52 -9.34 -5.09 -11.51
CA ASP A 52 -9.22 -6.03 -10.40
C ASP A 52 -8.60 -7.37 -10.85
N LEU A 53 -8.95 -7.86 -12.05
CA LEU A 53 -8.36 -9.07 -12.63
C LEU A 53 -6.88 -8.89 -12.96
N GLU A 54 -6.49 -7.78 -13.60
CA GLU A 54 -5.09 -7.51 -13.92
C GLU A 54 -4.24 -7.33 -12.65
N LEU A 55 -4.78 -6.70 -11.61
CA LEU A 55 -4.13 -6.61 -10.31
C LEU A 55 -3.94 -8.00 -9.67
N LYS A 56 -4.96 -8.86 -9.72
CA LYS A 56 -4.85 -10.25 -9.24
C LYS A 56 -3.84 -11.08 -10.04
N LYS A 57 -3.79 -10.92 -11.37
CA LYS A 57 -2.78 -11.58 -12.22
C LYS A 57 -1.36 -11.13 -11.92
N GLN A 58 -1.16 -9.85 -11.60
CA GLN A 58 0.15 -9.35 -11.16
C GLN A 58 0.56 -9.88 -9.79
N GLN A 59 -0.40 -10.20 -8.93
CA GLN A 59 -0.17 -10.80 -7.61
C GLN A 59 0.01 -12.33 -7.67
N GLU A 60 -0.40 -13.01 -8.74
CA GLU A 60 -0.15 -14.43 -8.96
C GLU A 60 1.31 -14.66 -9.36
N GLN A 61 2.13 -15.07 -8.38
CA GLN A 61 3.50 -15.50 -8.62
C GLN A 61 3.58 -17.00 -8.42
N PHE A 62 3.63 -17.76 -9.52
CA PHE A 62 3.85 -19.20 -9.48
C PHE A 62 4.79 -19.65 -10.58
N SER A 63 5.51 -20.73 -10.31
CA SER A 63 6.38 -21.42 -11.26
C SER A 63 5.86 -22.83 -11.54
N VAL A 64 6.31 -23.42 -12.65
CA VAL A 64 5.83 -24.72 -13.11
C VAL A 64 7.01 -25.59 -13.50
N SER A 65 6.99 -26.83 -13.06
CA SER A 65 7.92 -27.87 -13.47
C SER A 65 7.18 -29.13 -13.91
N ALA A 66 7.70 -29.81 -14.94
CA ALA A 66 7.11 -31.03 -15.46
C ALA A 66 8.16 -32.13 -15.55
N PHE A 67 7.78 -33.35 -15.15
CA PHE A 67 8.63 -34.54 -15.23
C PHE A 67 7.79 -35.80 -15.33
N THR A 68 8.38 -36.87 -15.86
CA THR A 68 7.74 -38.18 -15.94
C THR A 68 8.31 -39.13 -14.90
N ASP A 69 7.50 -40.09 -14.44
CA ASP A 69 7.94 -41.18 -13.58
C ASP A 69 8.00 -42.53 -14.30
N SER A 70 8.49 -43.57 -13.61
CA SER A 70 8.63 -44.94 -14.11
C SER A 70 7.30 -45.62 -14.47
N SER A 71 6.17 -45.01 -14.11
CA SER A 71 4.82 -45.49 -14.42
C SER A 71 4.18 -44.77 -15.61
N ASN A 72 4.96 -43.98 -16.36
CA ASN A 72 4.49 -43.11 -17.45
C ASN A 72 3.44 -42.08 -17.01
N ILE A 73 3.50 -41.62 -15.75
CA ILE A 73 2.64 -40.54 -15.27
C ILE A 73 3.40 -39.22 -15.46
N LEU A 74 2.78 -38.28 -16.18
CA LEU A 74 3.27 -36.91 -16.26
C LEU A 74 2.92 -36.18 -14.98
N LYS A 75 3.93 -35.76 -14.21
CA LYS A 75 3.77 -34.92 -13.03
C LYS A 75 4.02 -33.48 -13.44
N VAL A 76 3.06 -32.61 -13.15
CA VAL A 76 3.17 -31.17 -13.36
C VAL A 76 3.05 -30.53 -11.99
N VAL A 77 4.18 -30.08 -11.46
CA VAL A 77 4.25 -29.45 -10.16
C VAL A 77 4.15 -27.94 -10.34
N VAL A 78 3.17 -27.35 -9.70
CA VAL A 78 2.99 -25.91 -9.58
C VAL A 78 3.50 -25.48 -8.22
N ASP A 79 4.44 -24.53 -8.23
CA ASP A 79 5.00 -23.91 -7.02
C ASP A 79 4.44 -22.50 -6.88
N ASN A 80 3.70 -22.25 -5.81
CA ASN A 80 3.09 -20.95 -5.57
C ASN A 80 3.99 -20.10 -4.66
N ASP A 81 4.80 -19.24 -5.26
CA ASP A 81 5.68 -18.28 -4.59
C ASP A 81 4.93 -17.00 -4.12
N GLY A 82 3.67 -16.86 -4.51
CA GLY A 82 2.82 -15.71 -4.21
C GLY A 82 2.23 -15.71 -2.80
N GLN A 83 1.75 -14.54 -2.39
CA GLN A 83 1.06 -14.36 -1.11
C GLN A 83 -0.41 -14.79 -1.13
N ASN A 84 -0.94 -15.19 -2.29
CA ASN A 84 -2.32 -15.65 -2.48
C ASN A 84 -2.36 -17.07 -3.07
N PRO A 85 -3.36 -17.90 -2.72
CA PRO A 85 -3.54 -19.20 -3.36
C PRO A 85 -3.80 -19.07 -4.85
N VAL A 86 -3.32 -20.04 -5.63
CA VAL A 86 -3.49 -20.09 -7.09
C VAL A 86 -4.39 -21.26 -7.43
N GLU A 87 -5.41 -21.02 -8.27
CA GLU A 87 -6.26 -22.07 -8.82
C GLU A 87 -5.89 -22.31 -10.28
N ILE A 88 -5.62 -23.57 -10.64
CA ILE A 88 -5.24 -23.97 -11.98
C ILE A 88 -6.46 -24.44 -12.75
N LEU A 89 -6.71 -23.81 -13.89
CA LEU A 89 -7.88 -24.09 -14.72
C LEU A 89 -7.61 -25.21 -15.72
N ARG A 90 -6.45 -25.20 -16.38
CA ARG A 90 -6.14 -26.17 -17.44
C ARG A 90 -4.64 -26.31 -17.69
N VAL A 91 -4.23 -27.52 -18.10
CA VAL A 91 -2.88 -27.79 -18.63
C VAL A 91 -2.97 -28.18 -20.11
N TRP A 92 -2.01 -27.73 -20.91
CA TRP A 92 -1.88 -28.05 -22.32
C TRP A 92 -0.52 -28.67 -22.59
N ILE A 93 -0.51 -29.70 -23.44
CA ILE A 93 0.72 -30.37 -23.88
C ILE A 93 0.88 -30.12 -25.38
N ILE A 94 2.02 -29.54 -25.73
CA ILE A 94 2.31 -29.09 -27.10
C ILE A 94 3.63 -29.73 -27.52
N ASN A 95 3.62 -30.48 -28.61
CA ASN A 95 4.89 -30.94 -29.21
C ASN A 95 5.58 -29.72 -29.84
N LYS A 96 6.82 -29.45 -29.42
CA LYS A 96 7.58 -28.26 -29.84
C LYS A 96 8.17 -28.41 -31.23
N THR A 97 8.56 -29.62 -31.62
CA THR A 97 9.30 -29.87 -32.86
C THR A 97 8.36 -30.19 -34.02
N LEU A 98 7.20 -30.82 -33.74
CA LEU A 98 6.19 -31.17 -34.73
C LEU A 98 4.98 -30.24 -34.65
N ALA A 99 5.06 -29.11 -35.37
CA ALA A 99 3.99 -28.11 -35.46
C ALA A 99 2.65 -28.63 -36.05
N THR A 100 2.64 -29.85 -36.61
CA THR A 100 1.45 -30.48 -37.19
C THR A 100 0.68 -31.37 -36.21
N GLN A 101 1.21 -31.62 -35.00
CA GLN A 101 0.47 -32.36 -33.98
C GLN A 101 -0.59 -31.46 -33.29
N PRO A 102 -1.80 -31.99 -33.04
CA PRO A 102 -2.83 -31.22 -32.35
C PRO A 102 -2.45 -30.93 -30.90
N VAL A 103 -2.65 -29.68 -30.49
CA VAL A 103 -2.48 -29.21 -29.10
C VAL A 103 -3.57 -29.87 -28.24
N THR A 104 -3.17 -30.65 -27.24
CA THR A 104 -4.11 -31.45 -26.44
C THR A 104 -4.34 -30.80 -25.06
N PRO A 105 -5.60 -30.47 -24.70
CA PRO A 105 -5.93 -30.01 -23.36
C PRO A 105 -6.06 -31.19 -22.40
N PHE A 106 -5.56 -31.01 -21.17
CA PHE A 106 -5.74 -31.94 -20.07
C PHE A 106 -6.56 -31.29 -18.96
N ASP A 107 -7.60 -32.00 -18.56
CA ASP A 107 -8.46 -31.61 -17.45
C ASP A 107 -7.83 -32.08 -16.13
N ILE A 108 -7.91 -31.20 -15.13
CA ILE A 108 -7.34 -31.41 -13.80
C ILE A 108 -8.46 -31.87 -12.86
N HIS A 109 -8.16 -32.77 -11.92
CA HIS A 109 -9.14 -33.17 -10.92
C HIS A 109 -9.42 -31.99 -9.97
N PRO A 110 -10.68 -31.71 -9.60
CA PRO A 110 -11.03 -30.55 -8.76
C PRO A 110 -10.31 -30.47 -7.40
N ASP A 111 -9.84 -31.60 -6.88
CA ASP A 111 -9.08 -31.66 -5.62
C ASP A 111 -7.62 -31.21 -5.77
N ASP A 112 -7.08 -31.26 -7.00
CA ASP A 112 -5.68 -30.95 -7.32
C ASP A 112 -5.53 -29.57 -7.98
N THR A 113 -6.63 -28.83 -8.24
CA THR A 113 -6.60 -27.52 -8.90
C THR A 113 -6.12 -26.39 -7.98
N PHE A 114 -6.25 -26.54 -6.66
CA PHE A 114 -5.96 -25.48 -5.71
C PHE A 114 -4.56 -25.62 -5.10
N VAL A 115 -3.74 -24.59 -5.28
CA VAL A 115 -2.36 -24.54 -4.78
C VAL A 115 -2.24 -23.45 -3.71
N PRO A 116 -2.17 -23.82 -2.41
CA PRO A 116 -2.01 -22.87 -1.32
C PRO A 116 -0.70 -22.07 -1.42
N THR A 117 -0.64 -20.94 -0.72
CA THR A 117 0.53 -20.05 -0.69
C THR A 117 1.77 -20.76 -0.15
N ARG A 118 2.91 -20.67 -0.85
CA ARG A 118 4.18 -21.33 -0.47
C ARG A 118 4.11 -22.86 -0.43
N PHE A 119 3.15 -23.45 -1.13
CA PHE A 119 3.07 -24.90 -1.30
C PHE A 119 3.31 -25.29 -2.76
N LYS A 120 3.92 -26.46 -2.91
CA LYS A 120 4.05 -27.17 -4.19
C LYS A 120 2.93 -28.20 -4.27
N SER A 121 2.16 -28.18 -5.35
CA SER A 121 1.15 -29.20 -5.62
C SER A 121 1.36 -29.81 -6.99
N ASN A 122 1.22 -31.13 -7.08
CA ASN A 122 1.19 -31.81 -8.36
C ASN A 122 -0.24 -31.78 -8.90
N VAL A 123 -0.45 -31.02 -9.97
CA VAL A 123 -1.78 -30.81 -10.56
C VAL A 123 -2.16 -31.91 -11.55
N LEU A 124 -1.26 -32.87 -11.84
CA LEU A 124 -1.49 -34.02 -12.71
C LEU A 124 -0.92 -35.28 -12.06
N SER A 125 -1.79 -36.11 -11.49
CA SER A 125 -1.38 -37.22 -10.61
C SER A 125 -1.92 -38.60 -11.00
N ASN A 126 -3.03 -38.69 -11.75
CA ASN A 126 -3.84 -39.91 -11.77
C ASN A 126 -4.05 -40.58 -13.15
N GLN A 127 -3.45 -40.09 -14.23
CA GLN A 127 -3.63 -40.68 -15.57
C GLN A 127 -2.28 -40.98 -16.24
N PRO A 128 -2.03 -42.24 -16.67
CA PRO A 128 -0.85 -42.57 -17.45
C PRO A 128 -0.96 -41.94 -18.84
N LEU A 129 0.12 -41.31 -19.29
CA LEU A 129 0.16 -40.59 -20.55
C LEU A 129 1.20 -41.19 -21.49
N TYR A 130 0.77 -41.59 -22.68
CA TYR A 130 1.65 -42.10 -23.72
C TYR A 130 1.97 -40.98 -24.71
N MET A 131 3.18 -40.45 -24.62
CA MET A 131 3.69 -39.40 -25.50
C MET A 131 4.72 -39.99 -26.47
N THR A 132 4.78 -39.46 -27.69
CA THR A 132 5.85 -39.83 -28.61
C THR A 132 7.19 -39.27 -28.10
N PRO A 133 8.32 -39.98 -28.25
CA PRO A 133 9.62 -39.45 -27.85
C PRO A 133 9.97 -38.16 -28.59
N ASP A 134 9.93 -37.01 -27.91
CA ASP A 134 10.16 -35.68 -28.46
C ASP A 134 10.27 -34.61 -27.36
N THR A 135 10.51 -33.36 -27.73
CA THR A 135 10.45 -32.21 -26.83
C THR A 135 9.06 -31.57 -26.82
N TYR A 136 8.53 -31.32 -25.63
CA TYR A 136 7.20 -30.78 -25.40
C TYR A 136 7.23 -29.50 -24.57
N ASP A 137 6.37 -28.55 -24.90
CA ASP A 137 6.02 -27.41 -24.05
C ASP A 137 4.76 -27.75 -23.24
N ILE A 138 4.89 -27.70 -21.92
CA ILE A 138 3.79 -27.87 -20.97
C ILE A 138 3.32 -26.48 -20.54
N LYS A 139 2.11 -26.12 -20.96
CA LYS A 139 1.50 -24.81 -20.70
C LYS A 139 0.41 -24.94 -19.64
N VAL A 140 0.60 -24.26 -18.52
CA VAL A 140 -0.34 -24.22 -17.40
C VAL A 140 -1.04 -22.86 -17.36
N ILE A 141 -2.35 -22.88 -17.15
CA ILE A 141 -3.21 -21.67 -17.14
C ILE A 141 -3.97 -21.59 -15.81
N SER A 142 -3.85 -20.46 -15.10
CA SER A 142 -4.60 -20.18 -13.87
C SER A 142 -6.04 -19.73 -14.14
N ALA A 143 -6.89 -19.74 -13.11
CA ALA A 143 -8.26 -19.22 -13.15
C ALA A 143 -8.32 -17.72 -13.47
N PHE A 144 -7.28 -16.95 -13.11
CA PHE A 144 -7.16 -15.53 -13.49
C PHE A 144 -6.50 -15.32 -14.87
N GLY A 145 -6.08 -16.39 -15.55
CA GLY A 145 -5.56 -16.33 -16.93
C GLY A 145 -4.05 -16.05 -17.01
N THR A 146 -3.31 -16.27 -15.93
CA THR A 146 -1.84 -16.27 -15.94
C THR A 146 -1.34 -17.54 -16.60
N VAL A 147 -0.32 -17.42 -17.46
CA VAL A 147 0.22 -18.53 -18.25
C VAL A 147 1.68 -18.76 -17.90
N LYS A 148 2.03 -20.01 -17.61
CA LYS A 148 3.43 -20.46 -17.44
C LYS A 148 3.71 -21.65 -18.34
N ILE A 149 4.89 -21.67 -18.93
CA ILE A 149 5.33 -22.70 -19.87
C ILE A 149 6.63 -23.30 -19.35
N THR A 150 6.72 -24.63 -19.35
CA THR A 150 7.94 -25.36 -19.02
C THR A 150 8.23 -26.38 -20.11
N GLU A 151 9.50 -26.57 -20.46
CA GLU A 151 9.93 -27.51 -21.49
C GLU A 151 10.21 -28.88 -20.85
N MET A 152 9.75 -29.95 -21.50
CA MET A 152 9.98 -31.33 -21.10
C MET A 152 10.41 -32.17 -22.29
N ALA A 153 11.58 -32.82 -22.19
CA ALA A 153 12.02 -33.81 -23.16
C ALA A 153 11.56 -35.21 -22.75
N VAL A 154 10.89 -35.93 -23.64
CA VAL A 154 10.40 -37.29 -23.42
C VAL A 154 11.13 -38.24 -24.36
N GLY A 155 11.70 -39.33 -23.84
CA GLY A 155 12.21 -40.45 -24.65
C GLY A 155 13.45 -40.20 -25.53
N THR A 156 14.10 -39.04 -25.42
CA THR A 156 15.46 -38.82 -25.92
C THR A 156 16.46 -39.20 -24.82
N ASN A 157 17.64 -39.71 -25.19
CA ASN A 157 18.68 -40.23 -24.29
C ASN A 157 19.32 -39.15 -23.37
N SER A 158 18.52 -38.52 -22.52
CA SER A 158 18.95 -37.58 -21.49
C SER A 158 18.60 -38.17 -20.13
N SER A 159 19.46 -39.09 -19.72
CA SER A 159 19.49 -39.67 -18.38
C SER A 159 19.84 -38.61 -17.34
N TYR A 160 18.84 -37.91 -16.78
CA TYR A 160 18.96 -37.39 -15.42
C TYR A 160 18.38 -38.43 -14.47
N ASN A 161 19.09 -39.56 -14.35
CA ASN A 161 18.76 -40.60 -13.39
C ASN A 161 19.14 -40.15 -11.98
N GLY A 162 18.48 -39.11 -11.48
CA GLY A 162 18.40 -38.85 -10.05
C GLY A 162 18.89 -37.50 -9.52
N LEU A 163 19.60 -36.66 -10.28
CA LEU A 163 19.98 -35.32 -9.83
C LEU A 163 19.49 -34.23 -10.79
N ARG A 164 18.92 -33.16 -10.23
CA ARG A 164 18.60 -31.90 -10.92
C ARG A 164 19.30 -30.75 -10.22
N ALA A 165 19.88 -29.85 -10.99
CA ALA A 165 20.54 -28.66 -10.52
C ALA A 165 19.88 -27.39 -11.03
N GLU A 166 19.97 -26.33 -10.25
CA GLU A 166 19.66 -24.94 -10.62
C GLU A 166 20.78 -24.01 -10.11
N MET A 167 21.02 -22.89 -10.77
CA MET A 167 22.10 -21.95 -10.42
C MET A 167 21.56 -20.53 -10.34
N ILE A 168 22.06 -19.77 -9.36
CA ILE A 168 21.72 -18.38 -9.10
C ILE A 168 22.99 -17.61 -8.75
N THR A 169 23.13 -16.41 -9.29
CA THR A 169 24.20 -15.46 -8.97
C THR A 169 23.64 -14.29 -8.17
N ASN A 170 24.33 -13.92 -7.10
CA ASN A 170 23.94 -12.79 -6.25
C ASN A 170 25.15 -11.88 -5.99
N PRO A 171 25.08 -10.58 -6.30
CA PRO A 171 24.00 -9.89 -7.03
C PRO A 171 23.98 -10.25 -8.54
N PRO A 172 22.84 -10.13 -9.25
CA PRO A 172 22.76 -10.37 -10.70
C PRO A 172 23.56 -9.32 -11.51
N ASP A 173 23.73 -8.11 -10.96
CA ASP A 173 24.60 -7.08 -11.50
C ASP A 173 25.81 -6.90 -10.58
N VAL A 174 27.00 -7.30 -11.02
CA VAL A 174 28.21 -7.34 -10.19
C VAL A 174 29.02 -6.06 -10.35
N ILE A 175 29.29 -5.40 -9.23
CA ILE A 175 30.24 -4.28 -9.21
C ILE A 175 31.67 -4.86 -9.29
N ILE A 176 32.45 -4.42 -10.27
CA ILE A 176 33.84 -4.84 -10.46
C ILE A 176 34.63 -4.64 -9.16
N GLY A 177 35.25 -5.72 -8.66
CA GLY A 177 36.02 -5.73 -7.41
C GLY A 177 35.22 -6.06 -6.13
N GLN A 178 33.92 -6.35 -6.24
CA GLN A 178 33.12 -6.92 -5.13
C GLN A 178 33.01 -8.45 -5.26
N ASN A 179 32.67 -9.11 -4.14
CA ASN A 179 32.44 -10.56 -4.13
C ASN A 179 31.06 -10.89 -4.73
N VAL A 180 31.04 -11.93 -5.55
CA VAL A 180 29.84 -12.51 -6.17
C VAL A 180 29.61 -13.87 -5.55
N THR A 181 28.45 -14.07 -4.95
CA THR A 181 28.08 -15.37 -4.42
C THR A 181 27.31 -16.14 -5.50
N VAL A 182 27.90 -17.23 -5.98
CA VAL A 182 27.26 -18.19 -6.89
C VAL A 182 26.69 -19.31 -6.04
N ALA A 183 25.39 -19.56 -6.14
CA ALA A 183 24.71 -20.62 -5.44
C ALA A 183 24.15 -21.64 -6.44
N MET A 184 24.38 -22.92 -6.18
CA MET A 184 23.85 -24.03 -6.95
C MET A 184 22.99 -24.90 -6.05
N ILE A 185 21.72 -25.04 -6.40
CA ILE A 185 20.77 -25.88 -5.68
C ILE A 185 20.72 -27.22 -6.40
N VAL A 186 21.05 -28.29 -5.70
CA VAL A 186 21.04 -29.66 -6.22
C VAL A 186 19.96 -30.45 -5.51
N THR A 187 19.07 -31.08 -6.27
CA THR A 187 17.93 -31.85 -5.78
C THR A 187 18.04 -33.29 -6.25
N ASN A 188 17.85 -34.25 -5.35
CA ASN A 188 17.69 -35.65 -5.72
C ASN A 188 16.27 -35.91 -6.25
N THR A 189 16.15 -36.12 -7.56
CA THR A 189 14.90 -36.45 -8.26
C THR A 189 14.73 -37.96 -8.48
N GLY A 190 15.66 -38.77 -7.98
CA GLY A 190 15.66 -40.23 -8.07
C GLY A 190 14.79 -40.89 -7.00
N SER A 191 14.65 -42.21 -7.08
CA SER A 191 13.88 -43.02 -6.13
C SER A 191 14.72 -43.60 -4.99
N SER A 192 16.02 -43.34 -4.97
CA SER A 192 16.99 -43.85 -3.99
C SER A 192 17.97 -42.77 -3.54
N THR A 193 18.61 -42.96 -2.39
CA THR A 193 19.62 -42.03 -1.86
C THR A 193 20.82 -41.95 -2.81
N ILE A 194 21.27 -40.72 -3.06
CA ILE A 194 22.48 -40.44 -3.82
C ILE A 194 23.54 -39.98 -2.83
N GLU A 195 24.54 -40.81 -2.64
CA GLU A 195 25.65 -40.55 -1.73
C GLU A 195 26.73 -39.73 -2.44
N SER A 196 27.49 -38.97 -1.65
CA SER A 196 28.66 -38.23 -2.07
C SER A 196 28.35 -37.25 -3.22
N VAL A 197 27.28 -36.47 -3.09
CA VAL A 197 26.95 -35.42 -4.06
C VAL A 197 27.95 -34.29 -3.92
N ILE A 198 28.72 -34.06 -4.99
CA ILE A 198 29.78 -33.06 -5.08
C ILE A 198 29.46 -32.16 -6.28
N PRO A 199 29.46 -30.82 -6.11
CA PRO A 199 29.35 -29.91 -7.23
C PRO A 199 30.70 -29.75 -7.94
N VAL A 200 30.68 -29.64 -9.26
CA VAL A 200 31.85 -29.26 -10.06
C VAL A 200 32.10 -27.77 -9.87
N THR A 201 33.36 -27.36 -9.78
CA THR A 201 33.69 -25.92 -9.70
C THR A 201 33.13 -25.17 -10.91
N PRO A 202 32.34 -24.10 -10.72
CA PRO A 202 31.78 -23.33 -11.83
C PRO A 202 32.84 -22.84 -12.83
N THR A 203 32.58 -23.08 -14.11
CA THR A 203 33.33 -22.53 -15.24
C THR A 203 32.80 -21.14 -15.55
N VAL A 204 33.71 -20.17 -15.70
CA VAL A 204 33.37 -18.77 -15.97
C VAL A 204 33.70 -18.43 -17.43
N THR A 205 32.75 -17.83 -18.15
CA THR A 205 32.90 -17.42 -19.56
C THR A 205 32.49 -15.95 -19.73
N PRO A 206 33.31 -15.09 -20.36
CA PRO A 206 34.63 -15.35 -20.94
C PRO A 206 35.68 -15.75 -19.89
N PRO A 207 36.74 -16.51 -20.25
CA PRO A 207 37.77 -16.98 -19.31
C PRO A 207 38.70 -15.87 -18.80
N LEU A 208 38.44 -14.61 -19.15
CA LEU A 208 39.12 -13.49 -18.55
C LEU A 208 38.40 -13.14 -17.25
N ALA A 209 39.22 -12.83 -16.24
CA ALA A 209 38.87 -12.04 -15.08
C ALA A 209 38.24 -12.72 -13.86
N VAL A 210 38.54 -13.98 -13.54
CA VAL A 210 38.39 -14.44 -12.15
C VAL A 210 39.65 -14.08 -11.36
N LEU A 211 39.55 -13.14 -10.43
CA LEU A 211 40.63 -12.69 -9.54
C LEU A 211 40.86 -13.66 -8.37
N GLY A 212 39.82 -14.41 -7.98
CA GLY A 212 39.89 -15.45 -6.95
C GLY A 212 38.54 -16.15 -6.77
N TRP A 213 38.54 -17.38 -6.22
CA TRP A 213 37.33 -18.11 -5.88
C TRP A 213 37.49 -19.00 -4.64
N SER A 214 36.40 -19.22 -3.91
CA SER A 214 36.34 -20.17 -2.77
C SER A 214 36.07 -21.60 -3.24
N SER A 215 36.26 -22.58 -2.34
CA SER A 215 35.70 -23.93 -2.52
C SER A 215 34.20 -23.93 -2.24
N ALA A 216 33.47 -24.94 -2.76
CA ALA A 216 32.05 -25.12 -2.47
C ALA A 216 31.82 -25.32 -0.96
N THR A 217 30.81 -24.65 -0.42
CA THR A 217 30.32 -24.88 0.95
C THR A 217 28.85 -25.27 0.91
N PRO A 218 28.44 -26.45 1.43
CA PRO A 218 29.28 -27.58 1.89
C PRO A 218 30.10 -28.22 0.74
N ALA A 219 31.11 -29.03 1.03
CA ALA A 219 31.93 -29.64 -0.03
C ALA A 219 31.31 -30.92 -0.62
N ILE A 220 30.56 -31.66 0.18
CA ILE A 220 29.96 -32.95 -0.15
C ILE A 220 28.79 -33.21 0.77
N VAL A 221 27.69 -33.75 0.24
CA VAL A 221 26.47 -34.08 1.00
C VAL A 221 25.81 -35.32 0.41
N ASP A 222 25.20 -36.17 1.24
CA ASP A 222 24.34 -37.26 0.80
C ASP A 222 22.90 -36.74 0.69
N LEU A 223 22.21 -37.03 -0.42
CA LEU A 223 20.84 -36.56 -0.65
C LEU A 223 19.88 -37.75 -0.69
N THR A 224 18.92 -37.75 0.23
CA THR A 224 17.77 -38.68 0.16
C THR A 224 16.78 -38.26 -0.95
N PRO A 225 15.89 -39.15 -1.43
CA PRO A 225 14.92 -38.80 -2.47
C PRO A 225 14.09 -37.57 -2.13
N GLY A 226 14.07 -36.56 -3.01
CA GLY A 226 13.36 -35.30 -2.83
C GLY A 226 14.09 -34.25 -1.98
N GLU A 227 15.27 -34.57 -1.45
CA GLU A 227 16.10 -33.65 -0.67
C GLU A 227 16.89 -32.72 -1.59
N SER A 228 17.04 -31.46 -1.16
CA SER A 228 17.79 -30.43 -1.86
C SER A 228 18.87 -29.84 -0.96
N VAL A 229 20.06 -29.57 -1.52
CA VAL A 229 21.14 -28.86 -0.86
C VAL A 229 21.61 -27.69 -1.73
N MET A 230 22.01 -26.61 -1.08
CA MET A 230 22.64 -25.47 -1.75
C MET A 230 24.15 -25.51 -1.54
N PHE A 231 24.88 -25.53 -2.65
CA PHE A 231 26.33 -25.36 -2.71
C PHE A 231 26.64 -23.91 -3.09
N SER A 232 27.46 -23.22 -2.31
CA SER A 232 27.84 -21.83 -2.61
C SER A 232 29.33 -21.66 -2.84
N TRP A 233 29.68 -20.71 -3.71
CA TRP A 233 31.03 -20.23 -3.97
C TRP A 233 31.06 -18.71 -3.96
N ASP A 234 32.13 -18.13 -3.43
CA ASP A 234 32.43 -16.72 -3.58
C ASP A 234 33.45 -16.54 -4.70
N TYR A 235 33.10 -15.72 -5.69
CA TYR A 235 33.93 -15.36 -6.83
C TYR A 235 34.27 -13.87 -6.77
N MET A 236 35.50 -13.53 -7.12
CA MET A 236 35.92 -12.16 -7.37
C MET A 236 36.21 -11.99 -8.85
N ILE A 237 35.53 -11.05 -9.51
CA ILE A 237 35.57 -10.90 -10.96
C ILE A 237 36.10 -9.51 -11.36
N SER A 238 36.87 -9.42 -12.44
CA SER A 238 37.22 -8.16 -13.12
C SER A 238 36.63 -8.11 -14.54
N GLY A 239 36.81 -7.02 -15.28
CA GLY A 239 36.30 -6.89 -16.65
C GLY A 239 35.94 -5.45 -16.96
N ASP A 240 35.31 -5.23 -18.10
CA ASP A 240 34.80 -3.92 -18.50
C ASP A 240 33.31 -3.78 -18.15
N SER A 241 32.84 -2.55 -17.97
CA SER A 241 31.41 -2.31 -17.72
C SER A 241 30.56 -2.68 -18.94
N GLY A 242 29.45 -3.38 -18.69
CA GLY A 242 28.54 -3.88 -19.73
C GLY A 242 28.89 -5.29 -20.23
N ASP A 243 29.98 -5.89 -19.76
CA ASP A 243 30.32 -7.28 -20.09
C ASP A 243 29.40 -8.27 -19.34
N ASN A 244 29.00 -9.32 -20.04
CA ASN A 244 28.26 -10.44 -19.45
C ASN A 244 29.22 -11.56 -19.06
N VAL A 245 29.09 -12.04 -17.82
CA VAL A 245 29.85 -13.16 -17.28
C VAL A 245 28.88 -14.31 -17.00
N THR A 246 29.10 -15.43 -17.67
CA THR A 246 28.32 -16.66 -17.49
C THR A 246 29.05 -17.61 -16.57
N PHE A 247 28.37 -18.03 -15.51
CA PHE A 247 28.78 -19.15 -14.66
C PHE A 247 28.09 -20.41 -15.13
N SER A 248 28.82 -21.52 -15.24
CA SER A 248 28.27 -22.82 -15.62
C SER A 248 28.81 -23.94 -14.75
N SER A 249 27.95 -24.83 -14.25
CA SER A 249 28.35 -25.96 -13.39
C SER A 249 27.43 -27.16 -13.57
N GLN A 250 27.80 -28.28 -12.93
CA GLN A 250 27.05 -29.52 -12.80
C GLN A 250 27.43 -30.20 -11.47
N ALA A 251 26.62 -31.13 -10.99
CA ALA A 251 26.89 -31.91 -9.79
C ALA A 251 26.92 -33.40 -10.12
N SER A 252 27.66 -34.18 -9.35
CA SER A 252 27.75 -35.63 -9.50
C SER A 252 27.65 -36.31 -8.14
N GLY A 253 27.03 -37.49 -8.10
CA GLY A 253 26.99 -38.36 -6.92
C GLY A 253 26.90 -39.83 -7.33
N THR A 254 26.78 -40.73 -6.35
CA THR A 254 26.65 -42.17 -6.59
C THR A 254 25.34 -42.68 -6.02
N ASN A 255 24.53 -43.35 -6.83
CA ASN A 255 23.28 -43.93 -6.38
C ASN A 255 23.53 -45.21 -5.55
N ILE A 256 23.00 -45.27 -4.33
CA ILE A 256 23.22 -46.39 -3.42
C ILE A 256 22.59 -47.72 -3.93
N ALA A 257 21.53 -47.64 -4.73
CA ALA A 257 20.75 -48.81 -5.14
C ALA A 257 21.44 -49.66 -6.21
N ASP A 258 22.20 -49.03 -7.11
CA ASP A 258 22.85 -49.66 -8.26
C ASP A 258 24.36 -49.34 -8.36
N SER A 259 24.89 -48.54 -7.43
CA SER A 259 26.27 -48.04 -7.43
C SER A 259 26.65 -47.27 -8.71
N ALA A 260 25.67 -46.75 -9.45
CA ALA A 260 25.90 -45.97 -10.66
C ALA A 260 26.22 -44.51 -10.32
N VAL A 261 27.12 -43.91 -11.10
CA VAL A 261 27.40 -42.47 -11.02
C VAL A 261 26.27 -41.71 -11.70
N VAL A 262 25.70 -40.75 -10.98
CA VAL A 262 24.62 -39.87 -11.45
C VAL A 262 25.16 -38.46 -11.59
N THR A 263 24.86 -37.81 -12.72
CA THR A 263 25.20 -36.42 -12.98
C THR A 263 23.94 -35.57 -13.17
N SER A 264 23.96 -34.34 -12.65
CA SER A 264 22.88 -33.38 -12.89
C SER A 264 22.89 -32.83 -14.32
N ASN A 265 21.85 -32.05 -14.65
CA ASN A 265 21.91 -31.13 -15.79
C ASN A 265 23.04 -30.11 -15.61
N THR A 266 23.59 -29.66 -16.74
CA THR A 266 24.43 -28.48 -16.78
C THR A 266 23.56 -27.26 -16.54
N VAL A 267 23.93 -26.45 -15.56
CA VAL A 267 23.25 -25.21 -15.19
C VAL A 267 24.15 -24.03 -15.51
N SER A 268 23.53 -22.92 -15.87
CA SER A 268 24.26 -21.67 -16.04
C SER A 268 23.42 -20.48 -15.63
N ASP A 269 24.09 -19.45 -15.13
CA ASP A 269 23.49 -18.15 -14.86
C ASP A 269 24.42 -17.03 -15.36
N VAL A 270 23.84 -15.88 -15.70
CA VAL A 270 24.55 -14.75 -16.31
C VAL A 270 24.46 -13.54 -15.38
N SER A 271 25.62 -12.93 -15.13
CA SER A 271 25.72 -11.67 -14.40
C SER A 271 26.33 -10.58 -15.28
N THR A 272 25.87 -9.34 -15.14
CA THR A 272 26.42 -8.18 -15.86
C THR A 272 27.43 -7.43 -15.01
N LEU A 273 28.57 -7.04 -15.58
CA LEU A 273 29.61 -6.28 -14.88
C LEU A 273 29.32 -4.77 -14.96
N ARG A 274 29.53 -4.08 -13.84
CA ARG A 274 29.37 -2.62 -13.73
C ARG A 274 30.52 -1.99 -12.96
N LEU A 275 30.93 -0.78 -13.36
CA LEU A 275 31.91 -0.01 -12.59
C LEU A 275 31.23 0.61 -11.36
N PRO A 276 31.97 0.82 -10.25
CA PRO A 276 31.47 1.59 -9.11
C PRO A 276 30.99 3.00 -9.50
N THR A 277 31.49 3.54 -10.62
CA THR A 277 31.16 4.86 -11.16
C THR A 277 29.97 4.87 -12.11
N ASP A 278 29.40 3.73 -12.50
CA ASP A 278 28.22 3.70 -13.39
C ASP A 278 26.92 4.11 -12.65
N GLY A 279 26.99 4.25 -11.33
CA GLY A 279 25.99 4.94 -10.50
C GLY A 279 26.37 6.39 -10.15
N SER A 280 27.50 6.91 -10.65
CA SER A 280 27.96 8.28 -10.42
C SER A 280 27.71 9.11 -11.66
N ILE A 281 27.01 10.23 -11.50
CA ILE A 281 26.91 11.29 -12.50
C ILE A 281 28.34 11.74 -12.87
N GLY A 282 28.82 11.28 -14.02
CA GLY A 282 30.10 11.63 -14.60
C GLY A 282 29.89 12.09 -16.04
N THR A 283 29.93 13.40 -16.24
CA THR A 283 29.85 14.08 -17.53
C THR A 283 30.94 13.60 -18.49
N ASN A 284 30.53 12.96 -19.60
CA ASN A 284 31.10 13.00 -20.96
C ASN A 284 31.07 11.62 -21.62
N GLY A 285 30.08 11.42 -22.49
CA GLY A 285 30.02 10.28 -23.41
C GLY A 285 29.15 10.63 -24.60
N THR A 286 29.76 11.15 -25.66
CA THR A 286 29.18 11.22 -27.00
C THR A 286 28.89 9.80 -27.47
N ASN A 287 27.63 9.37 -27.37
CA ASN A 287 26.90 8.55 -28.35
C ASN A 287 25.52 8.25 -27.76
N GLY A 288 24.49 8.77 -28.43
CA GLY A 288 23.12 8.73 -27.94
C GLY A 288 22.58 7.31 -27.91
N GLN A 289 22.24 6.84 -26.72
CA GLN A 289 20.94 6.23 -26.42
C GLN A 289 20.78 6.22 -24.90
N THR A 290 20.13 7.26 -24.36
CA THR A 290 19.70 7.30 -22.96
C THR A 290 18.36 6.60 -22.88
N ASP A 291 18.36 5.29 -22.59
CA ASP A 291 17.15 4.70 -22.05
C ASP A 291 16.95 5.28 -20.64
N PRO A 292 15.80 5.89 -20.33
CA PRO A 292 15.54 6.36 -18.99
C PRO A 292 15.43 5.13 -18.09
N ASN A 293 16.46 4.89 -17.28
CA ASN A 293 16.39 3.96 -16.17
C ASN A 293 15.36 4.52 -15.17
N ILE A 294 14.09 4.15 -15.31
CA ILE A 294 13.07 4.43 -14.31
C ILE A 294 13.27 3.41 -13.20
N ILE A 295 14.18 3.76 -12.29
CA ILE A 295 14.36 3.04 -11.03
C ILE A 295 13.11 3.31 -10.19
N ASN A 296 12.14 2.39 -10.21
CA ASN A 296 10.93 2.44 -9.37
C ASN A 296 11.20 1.92 -7.94
N GLU A 297 12.42 2.09 -7.44
CA GLU A 297 12.75 1.77 -6.05
C GLU A 297 12.68 3.06 -5.24
N ASP A 298 11.55 3.26 -4.54
CA ASP A 298 11.30 3.95 -3.24
C ASP A 298 12.18 5.14 -2.76
N LEU A 299 13.06 5.70 -3.60
CA LEU A 299 13.88 6.89 -3.40
C LEU A 299 13.12 8.15 -3.83
N LEU A 300 11.79 8.11 -3.82
CA LEU A 300 11.05 9.36 -3.80
C LEU A 300 11.11 9.90 -2.38
N ALA A 301 11.70 11.09 -2.23
CA ALA A 301 11.67 11.92 -1.04
C ALA A 301 10.23 12.37 -0.69
N ARG A 302 9.28 11.43 -0.60
CA ARG A 302 7.87 11.72 -0.36
C ARG A 302 7.71 12.11 1.11
N PRO A 303 7.26 13.33 1.43
CA PRO A 303 6.89 13.66 2.79
C PRO A 303 5.74 12.76 3.25
N LYS A 304 5.77 12.39 4.53
CA LYS A 304 4.62 11.76 5.18
C LYS A 304 3.73 12.84 5.78
N LEU A 305 2.42 12.73 5.56
CA LEU A 305 1.42 13.68 6.05
C LEU A 305 0.63 13.06 7.19
N PHE A 306 0.28 13.85 8.21
CA PHE A 306 -0.57 13.43 9.33
C PHE A 306 -1.60 14.52 9.64
N LEU A 307 -2.85 14.15 9.87
CA LEU A 307 -3.98 15.08 9.90
C LEU A 307 -4.54 15.26 11.31
N THR A 308 -5.06 16.47 11.56
CA THR A 308 -5.97 16.77 12.68
C THR A 308 -7.27 17.28 12.08
N ILE A 309 -8.36 16.57 12.39
CA ILE A 309 -9.66 16.73 11.75
C ILE A 309 -10.73 16.80 12.86
N PRO A 310 -11.54 17.87 12.89
CA PRO A 310 -12.66 17.98 13.82
C PRO A 310 -13.80 17.06 13.37
N SER A 311 -14.70 16.66 14.27
CA SER A 311 -15.97 16.03 13.89
C SER A 311 -16.93 15.99 15.08
N PRO A 312 -18.16 16.51 14.94
CA PRO A 312 -18.60 17.43 13.89
C PRO A 312 -17.81 18.73 13.86
N GLN A 313 -17.84 19.39 12.70
CA GLN A 313 -17.68 20.83 12.59
C GLN A 313 -19.07 21.45 12.38
N GLY A 314 -19.41 22.55 13.06
CA GLY A 314 -20.75 23.13 12.88
C GLY A 314 -21.15 24.11 13.97
N ASP A 315 -21.01 25.39 13.65
CA ASP A 315 -21.71 26.57 14.19
C ASP A 315 -21.13 27.79 13.45
N SER A 316 -21.90 28.85 13.21
CA SER A 316 -21.48 29.92 12.28
C SER A 316 -20.38 30.84 12.83
N ASP A 317 -20.23 30.91 14.16
CA ASP A 317 -19.41 31.94 14.81
C ASP A 317 -18.16 31.38 15.50
N GLN A 318 -18.08 30.05 15.64
CA GLN A 318 -16.96 29.35 16.27
C GLN A 318 -16.07 28.67 15.24
N LYS A 319 -14.83 28.35 15.64
CA LYS A 319 -13.81 27.82 14.72
C LYS A 319 -13.37 26.42 15.12
N ALA A 320 -13.43 25.50 14.16
CA ALA A 320 -12.97 24.12 14.33
C ALA A 320 -11.46 24.02 14.07
N LEU A 321 -10.76 23.12 14.78
CA LEU A 321 -9.31 22.94 14.63
C LEU A 321 -9.01 21.99 13.48
N TRP A 322 -8.22 22.46 12.52
CA TRP A 322 -7.73 21.73 11.38
C TRP A 322 -6.20 21.72 11.37
N GLY A 323 -5.62 20.64 10.87
CA GLY A 323 -4.17 20.51 10.91
C GLY A 323 -3.57 19.51 9.94
N ILE A 324 -2.35 19.80 9.50
CA ILE A 324 -1.46 18.87 8.80
C ILE A 324 -0.07 18.94 9.43
N ASN A 325 0.47 17.81 9.86
CA ASN A 325 1.89 17.66 10.12
C ASN A 325 2.57 17.14 8.85
N VAL A 326 3.67 17.79 8.47
CA VAL A 326 4.51 17.36 7.36
C VAL A 326 5.79 16.80 7.96
N ALA A 327 6.06 15.51 7.72
CA ALA A 327 7.27 14.84 8.18
C ALA A 327 8.22 14.63 7.00
N ASN A 328 9.47 15.03 7.18
CA ASN A 328 10.54 14.87 6.22
C ASN A 328 11.31 13.56 6.50
N PRO A 329 11.18 12.51 5.67
CA PRO A 329 11.89 11.26 5.88
C PRO A 329 13.30 11.25 5.25
N VAL A 330 13.71 12.31 4.55
CA VAL A 330 15.00 12.33 3.86
C VAL A 330 16.08 13.05 4.67
N ASN A 331 17.33 12.65 4.43
CA ASN A 331 18.50 13.25 5.05
C ASN A 331 18.93 14.57 4.36
N ALA A 332 17.96 15.41 3.98
CA ALA A 332 18.16 16.70 3.33
C ALA A 332 17.01 17.65 3.71
N PRO A 333 17.24 18.98 3.80
CA PRO A 333 16.17 19.93 4.10
C PRO A 333 15.14 19.97 2.96
N MET A 334 13.88 20.13 3.32
CA MET A 334 12.75 20.22 2.40
C MET A 334 11.98 21.51 2.69
N GLU A 335 11.69 22.31 1.67
CA GLU A 335 10.90 23.53 1.86
C GLU A 335 9.45 23.28 1.46
N VAL A 336 8.53 23.74 2.30
CA VAL A 336 7.08 23.71 2.06
C VAL A 336 6.62 25.11 1.67
N SER A 337 6.11 25.26 0.45
CA SER A 337 5.62 26.54 -0.07
C SER A 337 4.11 26.66 -0.04
N LYS A 338 3.40 25.52 -0.06
CA LYS A 338 1.94 25.50 -0.05
C LYS A 338 1.40 24.21 0.56
N ILE A 339 0.32 24.33 1.31
CA ILE A 339 -0.48 23.24 1.85
C ILE A 339 -1.95 23.53 1.56
N SER A 340 -2.73 22.51 1.20
CA SER A 340 -4.18 22.63 1.04
C SER A 340 -4.91 21.45 1.68
N ILE A 341 -5.96 21.74 2.45
CA ILE A 341 -6.96 20.78 2.91
C ILE A 341 -8.23 21.04 2.10
N THR A 342 -8.68 20.03 1.38
CA THR A 342 -9.92 20.05 0.61
C THR A 342 -10.92 19.11 1.28
N ALA A 343 -12.16 19.57 1.45
CA ALA A 343 -13.23 18.78 2.04
C ALA A 343 -14.46 18.78 1.12
N PHE A 344 -14.98 17.61 0.75
CA PHE A 344 -16.15 17.51 -0.12
C PHE A 344 -17.14 16.47 0.42
N ALA A 345 -18.44 16.74 0.32
CA ALA A 345 -19.48 15.78 0.66
C ALA A 345 -20.12 15.20 -0.62
N PRO A 346 -20.19 13.87 -0.80
CA PRO A 346 -20.94 13.26 -1.89
C PRO A 346 -22.44 13.52 -1.68
N GLY A 347 -23.08 14.17 -2.64
CA GLY A 347 -24.49 14.58 -2.53
C GLY A 347 -24.70 16.03 -2.07
N ALA A 348 -23.62 16.78 -1.82
CA ALA A 348 -23.68 18.22 -1.61
C ALA A 348 -24.21 18.94 -2.85
N ASN A 349 -25.14 19.87 -2.64
CA ASN A 349 -25.61 20.79 -3.67
C ASN A 349 -24.58 21.93 -3.86
N ASN A 350 -24.72 22.70 -4.94
CA ASN A 350 -23.84 23.86 -5.20
C ASN A 350 -23.87 24.95 -4.11
N ASN A 351 -24.83 24.89 -3.19
CA ASN A 351 -24.91 25.84 -2.08
C ASN A 351 -24.27 25.30 -0.80
N ASP A 352 -23.90 24.02 -0.74
CA ASP A 352 -23.29 23.39 0.43
C ASP A 352 -21.78 23.61 0.42
N LYS A 353 -21.34 24.40 1.40
CA LYS A 353 -19.96 24.84 1.55
C LYS A 353 -19.46 24.36 2.90
N ILE A 354 -18.52 23.42 2.89
CA ILE A 354 -17.80 22.97 4.09
C ILE A 354 -16.91 24.09 4.63
N PHE A 355 -16.23 24.79 3.71
CA PHE A 355 -15.47 26.00 4.01
C PHE A 355 -15.97 27.14 3.12
N ALA A 356 -16.25 28.29 3.72
CA ALA A 356 -16.60 29.49 2.98
C ALA A 356 -15.38 30.02 2.19
N SER A 357 -15.62 30.54 0.98
CA SER A 357 -14.60 31.33 0.28
C SER A 357 -14.20 32.54 1.13
N SER A 358 -12.90 32.84 1.22
CA SER A 358 -12.36 33.92 2.05
C SER A 358 -12.69 33.79 3.55
N CYS A 359 -12.79 32.55 4.05
CA CYS A 359 -12.98 32.23 5.46
C CYS A 359 -11.98 32.97 6.38
N VAL A 360 -12.40 33.22 7.63
CA VAL A 360 -11.51 33.74 8.67
C VAL A 360 -10.80 32.57 9.34
N ALA A 361 -9.48 32.50 9.15
CA ALA A 361 -8.59 31.47 9.69
C ALA A 361 -7.69 32.05 10.78
N ASP A 362 -7.72 31.46 11.99
CA ASP A 362 -6.78 31.78 13.06
C ASP A 362 -5.56 30.88 12.95
N ASN A 363 -4.41 31.50 12.70
CA ASN A 363 -3.13 30.80 12.65
C ASN A 363 -2.71 30.33 14.04
N LEU A 364 -2.48 29.03 14.19
CA LEU A 364 -1.79 28.45 15.36
C LEU A 364 -0.34 28.13 14.97
N PHE A 365 -0.16 27.44 13.86
CA PHE A 365 1.15 27.11 13.31
C PHE A 365 1.15 27.19 11.77
N PRO A 366 2.27 27.61 11.16
CA PRO A 366 3.54 28.03 11.78
C PRO A 366 3.42 29.34 12.56
N ILE A 367 4.25 29.53 13.60
CA ILE A 367 4.23 30.76 14.41
C ILE A 367 4.72 31.93 13.55
N GLY A 368 4.05 33.09 13.64
CA GLY A 368 4.45 34.30 12.94
C GLY A 368 3.31 34.89 12.12
N VAL A 369 3.63 35.35 10.91
CA VAL A 369 2.65 35.95 10.00
C VAL A 369 1.61 34.90 9.60
N ASN A 370 0.34 35.32 9.51
CA ASN A 370 -0.74 34.43 9.09
C ASN A 370 -0.72 34.29 7.56
N HIS A 371 -0.40 33.08 7.09
CA HIS A 371 -0.42 32.70 5.68
C HIS A 371 -1.57 31.75 5.32
N TRP A 372 -2.50 31.53 6.26
CA TRP A 372 -3.71 30.75 6.02
C TRP A 372 -4.80 31.57 5.35
N SER A 373 -5.50 30.94 4.41
CA SER A 373 -6.60 31.53 3.65
C SER A 373 -7.55 30.45 3.14
N CYS A 374 -8.77 30.81 2.77
CA CYS A 374 -9.65 29.94 1.97
C CYS A 374 -9.80 30.54 0.56
N PRO A 375 -8.96 30.13 -0.41
CA PRO A 375 -8.94 30.73 -1.75
C PRO A 375 -10.20 30.43 -2.57
N SER A 376 -10.84 29.30 -2.30
CA SER A 376 -12.09 28.85 -2.91
C SER A 376 -12.97 28.23 -1.83
N GLU A 377 -14.22 27.97 -2.18
CA GLU A 377 -15.10 27.14 -1.36
C GLU A 377 -14.46 25.77 -1.16
N ASN A 378 -14.71 25.16 0.00
CA ASN A 378 -14.30 23.78 0.32
C ASN A 378 -12.77 23.55 0.37
N VAL A 379 -11.96 24.62 0.41
CA VAL A 379 -10.50 24.55 0.50
C VAL A 379 -9.96 25.50 1.57
N ILE A 380 -9.19 24.96 2.51
CA ILE A 380 -8.30 25.73 3.39
C ILE A 380 -6.87 25.60 2.85
N MET A 381 -6.13 26.71 2.79
CA MET A 381 -4.80 26.74 2.21
C MET A 381 -3.84 27.60 3.03
N TRP A 382 -2.66 27.06 3.31
CA TRP A 382 -1.49 27.82 3.74
C TRP A 382 -0.56 28.02 2.55
N GLN A 383 -0.08 29.25 2.31
CA GLN A 383 0.88 29.51 1.23
C GLN A 383 1.88 30.62 1.56
N ASP A 384 3.16 30.35 1.32
CA ASP A 384 4.20 31.36 1.30
C ASP A 384 5.26 30.99 0.25
N PHE A 385 5.29 31.76 -0.84
CA PHE A 385 6.29 31.61 -1.91
C PHE A 385 7.51 32.51 -1.72
N ALA A 386 7.43 33.51 -0.85
CA ALA A 386 8.52 34.45 -0.59
C ALA A 386 9.44 33.96 0.53
N SER A 387 8.87 33.26 1.52
CA SER A 387 9.60 32.68 2.65
C SER A 387 9.02 31.31 3.01
N PRO A 388 9.24 30.28 2.17
CA PRO A 388 8.73 28.94 2.41
C PRO A 388 9.32 28.37 3.71
N ILE A 389 8.57 27.45 4.35
CA ILE A 389 9.00 26.85 5.62
C ILE A 389 9.97 25.71 5.33
N THR A 390 11.21 25.85 5.77
CA THR A 390 12.23 24.80 5.68
C THR A 390 12.05 23.80 6.82
N ILE A 391 11.77 22.54 6.47
CA ILE A 391 11.74 21.39 7.38
C ILE A 391 13.12 20.71 7.33
N PRO A 392 13.85 20.66 8.46
CA PRO A 392 15.13 19.96 8.54
C PRO A 392 15.06 18.47 8.13
N PRO A 393 16.20 17.85 7.81
CA PRO A 393 16.31 16.40 7.65
C PRO A 393 15.68 15.64 8.82
N ASN A 394 15.01 14.51 8.55
CA ASN A 394 14.45 13.60 9.56
C ASN A 394 13.54 14.22 10.63
N SER A 395 12.96 15.40 10.35
CA SER A 395 12.14 16.15 11.31
C SER A 395 10.70 16.33 10.82
N THR A 396 9.85 16.87 11.70
CA THR A 396 8.47 17.23 11.35
C THR A 396 8.14 18.69 11.67
N GLN A 397 7.25 19.27 10.86
CA GLN A 397 6.66 20.58 11.08
C GLN A 397 5.14 20.48 11.14
N GLN A 398 4.56 21.09 12.17
CA GLN A 398 3.10 21.22 12.29
C GLN A 398 2.58 22.47 11.59
N PHE A 399 1.42 22.33 10.95
CA PHE A 399 0.62 23.39 10.36
C PHE A 399 -0.79 23.24 10.96
N LEU A 400 -1.16 24.17 11.84
CA LEU A 400 -2.43 24.13 12.58
C LEU A 400 -3.17 25.45 12.40
N VAL A 401 -4.48 25.34 12.23
CA VAL A 401 -5.35 26.48 11.98
C VAL A 401 -6.73 26.23 12.56
N LYS A 402 -7.35 27.26 13.11
CA LYS A 402 -8.77 27.21 13.44
C LYS A 402 -9.56 27.95 12.36
N VAL A 403 -10.54 27.29 11.76
CA VAL A 403 -11.33 27.83 10.65
C VAL A 403 -12.81 27.81 10.97
N MET A 404 -13.52 28.86 10.58
CA MET A 404 -14.98 28.92 10.69
C MET A 404 -15.61 27.89 9.74
N PRO A 405 -16.56 27.06 10.20
CA PRO A 405 -17.37 26.23 9.33
C PRO A 405 -18.05 27.05 8.23
N GLY A 406 -18.29 26.45 7.07
CA GLY A 406 -19.10 27.06 6.02
C GLY A 406 -20.61 26.95 6.31
N THR A 407 -21.41 26.89 5.26
CA THR A 407 -22.89 26.87 5.34
C THR A 407 -23.41 25.72 4.50
N ILE A 408 -24.38 24.96 5.01
CA ILE A 408 -25.03 23.86 4.29
C ILE A 408 -26.45 24.30 3.92
N ALA A 409 -26.67 24.55 2.63
CA ALA A 409 -27.91 25.12 2.13
C ALA A 409 -28.76 24.06 1.42
N GLY A 410 -29.62 23.41 2.20
CA GLY A 410 -30.65 22.50 1.71
C GLY A 410 -30.85 21.26 2.55
N GLN A 411 -29.84 20.87 3.33
CA GLN A 411 -29.89 19.83 4.36
C GLN A 411 -29.10 20.31 5.58
N ASN A 412 -29.63 20.20 6.80
CA ASN A 412 -28.95 20.71 8.00
C ASN A 412 -27.78 19.81 8.46
N ILE A 413 -27.50 18.72 7.73
CA ILE A 413 -26.61 17.65 8.15
C ILE A 413 -25.84 17.10 6.95
N LEU A 414 -24.53 16.94 7.11
CA LEU A 414 -23.65 16.18 6.23
C LEU A 414 -22.90 15.11 7.03
N GLU A 415 -23.36 13.87 6.92
CA GLU A 415 -22.82 12.72 7.68
C GLU A 415 -21.53 12.12 7.10
N SER A 416 -21.18 12.46 5.87
CA SER A 416 -19.96 11.96 5.22
C SER A 416 -19.31 13.07 4.42
N ILE A 417 -18.28 13.70 4.97
CA ILE A 417 -17.42 14.65 4.27
C ILE A 417 -16.07 13.98 4.09
N VAL A 418 -15.64 13.80 2.85
CA VAL A 418 -14.32 13.26 2.53
C VAL A 418 -13.29 14.38 2.61
N VAL A 419 -12.20 14.14 3.33
CA VAL A 419 -11.09 15.07 3.53
C VAL A 419 -9.87 14.57 2.77
N GLN A 420 -9.26 15.48 2.02
CA GLN A 420 -7.99 15.27 1.34
C GLN A 420 -7.03 16.41 1.68
N ALA A 421 -5.78 16.06 1.97
CA ALA A 421 -4.70 17.01 2.16
C ALA A 421 -3.69 16.90 1.02
N SER A 422 -3.10 18.03 0.63
CA SER A 422 -2.01 18.10 -0.34
C SER A 422 -0.93 19.08 0.15
N VAL A 423 0.32 18.72 -0.08
CA VAL A 423 1.50 19.55 0.21
C VAL A 423 2.27 19.79 -1.08
N PHE A 424 2.86 20.97 -1.21
CA PHE A 424 3.75 21.37 -2.29
C PHE A 424 5.10 21.71 -1.67
N THR A 425 6.11 20.98 -2.12
CA THR A 425 7.46 21.01 -1.58
C THR A 425 8.49 21.19 -2.69
N THR A 426 9.74 21.44 -2.33
CA THR A 426 10.88 21.44 -3.27
C THR A 426 11.06 20.10 -4.01
N VAL A 427 10.57 19.00 -3.42
CA VAL A 427 10.67 17.64 -3.97
C VAL A 427 9.41 17.19 -4.73
N GLY A 428 8.42 18.06 -4.86
CA GLY A 428 7.20 17.81 -5.62
C GLY A 428 5.91 18.05 -4.83
N SER A 429 4.79 17.60 -5.39
CA SER A 429 3.47 17.66 -4.75
C SER A 429 3.00 16.27 -4.33
N PHE A 430 2.51 16.17 -3.10
CA PHE A 430 2.09 14.91 -2.48
C PHE A 430 0.75 15.10 -1.79
N GLY A 431 -0.07 14.05 -1.75
CA GLY A 431 -1.39 14.08 -1.14
C GLY A 431 -1.65 12.91 -0.22
N LYS A 432 -2.58 13.12 0.72
CA LYS A 432 -3.11 12.11 1.64
C LYS A 432 -4.64 12.17 1.60
N SER A 433 -5.27 11.01 1.44
CA SER A 433 -6.72 10.84 1.33
C SER A 433 -7.21 9.70 2.22
N GLY A 434 -8.52 9.42 2.23
CA GLY A 434 -9.12 8.33 2.99
C GLY A 434 -9.68 8.75 4.36
N TYR A 435 -9.74 10.04 4.64
CA TYR A 435 -10.26 10.58 5.88
C TYR A 435 -11.67 11.12 5.71
N GLN A 436 -12.45 11.08 6.78
CA GLN A 436 -13.80 11.58 6.81
C GLN A 436 -14.05 12.47 8.02
N THR A 437 -14.97 13.39 7.87
CA THR A 437 -15.55 14.20 8.95
C THR A 437 -17.06 14.34 8.72
N THR A 438 -17.72 15.03 9.63
CA THR A 438 -19.13 15.31 9.63
C THR A 438 -19.36 16.80 9.87
N MET A 439 -20.44 17.35 9.33
CA MET A 439 -20.81 18.75 9.56
C MET A 439 -22.30 18.87 9.84
N TYR A 440 -22.64 19.81 10.71
CA TYR A 440 -24.00 20.17 11.04
C TYR A 440 -24.17 21.69 10.86
N ASP A 441 -25.22 22.13 10.17
CA ASP A 441 -25.53 23.55 10.02
C ASP A 441 -26.61 23.94 11.03
N GLY A 442 -26.16 24.54 12.14
CA GLY A 442 -26.97 24.92 13.30
C GLY A 442 -26.21 24.70 14.60
N THR A 443 -26.91 24.75 15.73
CA THR A 443 -26.32 24.54 17.06
C THR A 443 -25.95 23.06 17.24
N GLU A 444 -24.65 22.76 17.17
CA GLU A 444 -24.07 21.45 17.45
C GLU A 444 -22.66 21.63 18.04
N VAL A 445 -22.11 20.59 18.67
CA VAL A 445 -20.76 20.64 19.24
C VAL A 445 -19.68 20.79 18.15
N ILE A 446 -18.54 21.37 18.52
CA ILE A 446 -17.35 21.37 17.67
C ILE A 446 -16.31 20.44 18.32
N GLY A 447 -16.46 19.15 18.03
CA GLY A 447 -15.68 18.07 18.65
C GLY A 447 -14.25 18.02 18.12
N ASN A 448 -13.26 18.14 19.02
CA ASN A 448 -11.83 18.13 18.68
C ASN A 448 -11.02 17.32 19.67
N VAL A 449 -9.97 16.66 19.16
CA VAL A 449 -8.95 16.01 19.97
C VAL A 449 -7.57 16.52 19.56
N TYR A 450 -6.70 16.78 20.53
CA TYR A 450 -5.35 17.29 20.29
C TYR A 450 -4.42 17.05 21.48
N LEU A 451 -3.11 17.18 21.23
CA LEU A 451 -2.10 17.26 22.29
C LEU A 451 -2.13 18.67 22.90
N SER A 452 -2.03 18.78 24.21
CA SER A 452 -1.98 20.07 24.90
C SER A 452 -0.80 20.18 25.86
N THR A 453 -0.26 21.39 26.02
CA THR A 453 0.71 21.70 27.08
C THR A 453 0.06 21.86 28.45
N VAL A 454 -1.25 22.12 28.50
CA VAL A 454 -2.01 22.38 29.74
C VAL A 454 -3.27 21.49 29.77
N ILE A 455 -3.60 20.97 30.95
CA ILE A 455 -4.82 20.17 31.15
C ILE A 455 -6.08 21.00 30.87
N ASP A 456 -7.07 20.39 30.24
CA ASP A 456 -8.40 20.94 29.92
C ASP A 456 -8.36 22.31 29.19
N SER A 457 -7.25 22.60 28.50
CA SER A 457 -7.08 23.89 27.82
C SER A 457 -7.69 23.88 26.43
N ARG A 458 -8.47 24.94 26.14
CA ARG A 458 -8.99 25.27 24.80
C ARG A 458 -8.26 26.46 24.16
N ASN A 459 -7.15 26.91 24.76
CA ASN A 459 -6.40 28.05 24.26
C ASN A 459 -5.55 27.65 23.05
N ASN A 460 -5.57 28.49 22.02
CA ASN A 460 -4.76 28.28 20.80
C ASN A 460 -3.26 28.11 21.10
N ALA A 461 -2.74 28.79 22.14
CA ALA A 461 -1.33 28.72 22.51
C ALA A 461 -0.90 27.38 23.09
N ASP A 462 -1.83 26.57 23.61
CA ASP A 462 -1.55 25.29 24.26
C ASP A 462 -1.74 24.09 23.32
N MET A 463 -2.52 24.26 22.25
CA MET A 463 -2.80 23.23 21.25
C MET A 463 -1.56 22.86 20.44
N ARG A 464 -1.27 21.57 20.32
CA ARG A 464 -0.16 21.01 19.54
C ARG A 464 -0.64 19.78 18.79
N SER A 465 0.04 19.46 17.70
CA SER A 465 -0.12 18.20 16.96
C SER A 465 1.18 17.42 16.85
N ILE A 466 2.26 17.92 17.45
CA ILE A 466 3.57 17.27 17.53
C ILE A 466 4.22 17.44 18.90
N ARG A 467 5.11 16.52 19.24
CA ARG A 467 6.07 16.62 20.35
C ARG A 467 7.46 16.28 19.81
N THR A 468 8.37 17.25 19.85
CA THR A 468 9.76 17.11 19.39
C THR A 468 10.75 17.25 20.56
N GLY A 469 12.02 16.91 20.36
CA GLY A 469 13.03 17.03 21.41
C GLY A 469 12.93 15.93 22.48
N ILE A 470 12.38 14.76 22.14
CA ILE A 470 12.23 13.66 23.10
C ILE A 470 13.56 12.90 23.17
N ALA A 471 14.17 12.87 24.35
CA ALA A 471 15.39 12.11 24.57
C ALA A 471 15.11 10.60 24.60
N PRO A 472 15.98 9.73 24.03
CA PRO A 472 15.80 8.28 24.05
C PRO A 472 15.77 7.74 25.47
N GLY A 473 14.90 6.75 25.73
CA GLY A 473 14.74 6.16 27.06
C GLY A 473 14.11 7.06 28.14
N SER A 474 13.77 8.32 27.82
CA SER A 474 13.15 9.24 28.77
C SER A 474 11.65 8.97 28.94
N THR A 475 11.13 9.12 30.16
CA THR A 475 9.68 9.09 30.41
C THR A 475 9.07 10.44 30.07
N GLN A 476 8.12 10.45 29.15
CA GLN A 476 7.36 11.63 28.73
C GLN A 476 5.94 11.57 29.28
N THR A 477 5.40 12.74 29.64
CA THR A 477 3.99 12.89 30.03
C THR A 477 3.23 13.61 28.91
N PHE A 478 2.09 13.04 28.52
CA PHE A 478 1.23 13.55 27.46
C PHE A 478 -0.13 13.96 28.05
N ASN A 479 -0.61 15.13 27.65
CA ASN A 479 -1.98 15.58 27.96
C ASN A 479 -2.79 15.52 26.67
N ILE A 480 -3.67 14.53 26.57
CA ILE A 480 -4.58 14.41 25.42
C ILE A 480 -5.93 14.99 25.82
N VAL A 481 -6.30 16.08 25.15
CA VAL A 481 -7.51 16.84 25.44
C VAL A 481 -8.60 16.44 24.45
N PHE A 482 -9.76 16.10 24.99
CA PHE A 482 -11.00 16.00 24.23
C PHE A 482 -11.87 17.20 24.58
N ALA A 483 -12.13 18.07 23.60
CA ALA A 483 -12.78 19.35 23.84
C ALA A 483 -13.92 19.62 22.87
N ASP A 484 -14.92 20.32 23.40
CA ASP A 484 -15.86 21.08 22.61
C ASP A 484 -15.34 22.51 22.45
N LEU A 485 -15.04 22.89 21.21
CA LEU A 485 -14.59 24.24 20.87
C LEU A 485 -15.75 25.20 20.61
N ASP A 486 -16.99 24.73 20.75
CA ASP A 486 -18.14 25.60 20.80
C ASP A 486 -18.15 26.43 22.10
N SER A 487 -18.64 27.66 21.96
CA SER A 487 -18.90 28.58 23.07
C SER A 487 -20.32 28.44 23.62
N ILE A 488 -21.23 27.87 22.82
CA ILE A 488 -22.60 27.57 23.22
C ILE A 488 -22.58 26.32 24.11
N SER A 489 -23.38 26.31 25.16
CA SER A 489 -23.44 25.22 26.15
C SER A 489 -24.76 24.47 26.17
N THR A 490 -25.64 24.73 25.21
CA THR A 490 -26.92 24.03 25.04
C THR A 490 -26.76 22.70 24.29
N THR A 491 -25.64 22.54 23.60
CA THR A 491 -25.20 21.32 22.94
C THR A 491 -24.00 20.76 23.68
N TRP A 492 -23.87 19.44 23.70
CA TRP A 492 -22.79 18.75 24.38
C TRP A 492 -22.65 17.33 23.83
N ILE A 493 -21.46 16.77 23.99
CA ILE A 493 -21.16 15.36 23.84
C ILE A 493 -21.67 14.63 25.08
N LYS A 494 -22.47 13.58 24.88
CA LYS A 494 -23.07 12.81 25.97
C LYS A 494 -22.01 12.06 26.78
N SER A 495 -22.25 11.95 28.09
CA SER A 495 -21.53 11.00 28.94
C SER A 495 -21.56 9.60 28.32
N GLY A 496 -20.47 8.84 28.45
CA GLY A 496 -20.32 7.56 27.74
C GLY A 496 -19.60 7.66 26.39
N GLY A 497 -19.36 8.88 25.87
CA GLY A 497 -18.41 9.08 24.77
C GLY A 497 -17.02 8.60 25.17
N GLN A 498 -16.23 8.13 24.19
CA GLN A 498 -14.94 7.50 24.43
C GLN A 498 -13.82 8.26 23.72
N LEU A 499 -12.73 8.49 24.45
CA LEU A 499 -11.44 8.93 23.92
C LEU A 499 -10.53 7.71 23.80
N ILE A 500 -10.02 7.45 22.61
CA ILE A 500 -9.19 6.30 22.26
C ILE A 500 -7.81 6.84 21.84
N ILE A 501 -6.77 6.39 22.53
CA ILE A 501 -5.38 6.80 22.30
C ILE A 501 -4.59 5.55 21.98
N ASN A 502 -4.09 5.46 20.75
CA ASN A 502 -3.18 4.39 20.34
C ASN A 502 -1.75 4.89 20.43
N VAL A 503 -1.06 4.44 21.47
CA VAL A 503 0.36 4.65 21.68
C VAL A 503 1.13 3.72 20.74
N PRO A 504 2.08 4.25 19.94
CA PRO A 504 2.80 3.48 18.94
C PRO A 504 3.64 2.36 19.57
N LYS A 505 3.97 1.34 18.76
CA LYS A 505 4.90 0.28 19.15
C LYS A 505 6.24 0.85 19.60
N ASP A 506 6.98 0.08 20.39
CA ASP A 506 8.28 0.43 20.99
C ASP A 506 8.21 1.40 22.19
N TRP A 507 7.10 2.11 22.38
CA TRP A 507 6.86 2.87 23.61
C TRP A 507 6.44 1.93 24.75
N THR A 508 7.14 2.05 25.87
CA THR A 508 6.98 1.14 27.03
C THR A 508 6.50 1.90 28.27
N ASP A 509 6.22 1.19 29.36
CA ASP A 509 5.82 1.78 30.65
C ASP A 509 4.64 2.76 30.55
N VAL A 510 3.64 2.43 29.72
CA VAL A 510 2.43 3.26 29.54
C VAL A 510 1.57 3.19 30.81
N GLN A 511 1.42 4.32 31.49
CA GLN A 511 0.68 4.42 32.76
C GLN A 511 -0.22 5.67 32.77
N ILE A 512 -1.45 5.52 33.27
CA ILE A 512 -2.35 6.66 33.48
C ILE A 512 -1.87 7.46 34.69
N VAL A 513 -1.65 8.76 34.51
CA VAL A 513 -1.25 9.69 35.56
C VAL A 513 -2.48 10.36 36.16
N ASN A 514 -3.37 10.90 35.31
CA ASN A 514 -4.64 11.51 35.69
C ASN A 514 -5.70 11.29 34.60
N ASN A 515 -6.97 11.28 34.98
CA ASN A 515 -8.13 10.99 34.11
C ASN A 515 -9.26 12.02 34.34
N PHE A 516 -8.96 13.31 34.16
CA PHE A 516 -9.90 14.40 34.39
C PHE A 516 -11.14 14.26 33.49
N GLY A 517 -12.32 14.19 34.09
CA GLY A 517 -13.59 14.02 33.35
C GLY A 517 -13.87 12.62 32.83
N PHE A 518 -12.95 11.67 32.98
CA PHE A 518 -13.12 10.29 32.56
C PHE A 518 -13.39 9.34 33.74
N THR A 519 -14.16 8.30 33.49
CA THR A 519 -14.40 7.20 34.44
C THR A 519 -13.08 6.54 34.86
N ASN A 520 -12.97 6.21 36.15
CA ASN A 520 -11.74 5.70 36.75
C ASN A 520 -11.75 4.16 36.89
N PRO A 521 -10.68 3.45 36.50
CA PRO A 521 -9.59 3.89 35.64
C PRO A 521 -9.94 3.74 34.15
N PRO A 522 -9.35 4.57 33.27
CA PRO A 522 -9.31 4.29 31.83
C PRO A 522 -8.72 2.89 31.56
N SER A 523 -9.25 2.18 30.56
CA SER A 523 -8.73 0.86 30.22
C SER A 523 -7.43 0.99 29.42
N VAL A 524 -6.40 0.26 29.82
CA VAL A 524 -5.12 0.18 29.11
C VAL A 524 -4.91 -1.24 28.63
N THR A 525 -4.78 -1.44 27.32
CA THR A 525 -4.60 -2.75 26.69
C THR A 525 -3.39 -2.73 25.77
N THR A 526 -2.44 -3.63 25.99
CA THR A 526 -1.28 -3.83 25.10
C THR A 526 -1.57 -5.00 24.16
N PHE A 527 -1.36 -4.78 22.86
CA PHE A 527 -1.61 -5.78 21.82
C PHE A 527 -0.35 -6.62 21.53
N GLY A 528 -0.54 -7.75 20.83
CA GLY A 528 0.54 -8.66 20.48
C GLY A 528 1.59 -8.08 19.51
N ASP A 529 1.30 -6.94 18.89
CA ASP A 529 2.23 -6.18 18.04
C ASP A 529 3.10 -5.17 18.82
N GLY A 530 2.92 -5.09 20.14
CA GLY A 530 3.64 -4.17 21.03
C GLY A 530 3.06 -2.77 21.13
N SER A 531 1.97 -2.45 20.40
CA SER A 531 1.24 -1.18 20.58
C SER A 531 0.37 -1.21 21.82
N THR A 532 0.09 -0.03 22.41
CA THR A 532 -0.77 0.08 23.60
C THR A 532 -1.91 1.04 23.34
N GLN A 533 -3.14 0.61 23.64
CA GLN A 533 -4.34 1.42 23.53
C GLN A 533 -4.87 1.81 24.90
N ILE A 534 -5.17 3.10 25.06
CA ILE A 534 -5.86 3.67 26.21
C ILE A 534 -7.26 4.07 25.77
N ILE A 535 -8.28 3.65 26.51
CA ILE A 535 -9.67 4.07 26.29
C ILE A 535 -10.20 4.72 27.58
N GLY A 536 -10.52 6.01 27.52
CA GLY A 536 -11.24 6.70 28.59
C GLY A 536 -12.70 6.92 28.18
N THR A 537 -13.63 6.59 29.06
CA THR A 537 -15.06 6.86 28.86
C THR A 537 -15.46 8.09 29.67
N LEU A 538 -16.08 9.09 29.02
CA LEU A 538 -16.54 10.33 29.65
C LEU A 538 -17.50 10.04 30.79
N SER A 539 -17.20 10.60 31.97
CA SER A 539 -18.00 10.43 33.20
C SER A 539 -19.20 11.37 33.25
N SER A 540 -19.16 12.48 32.51
CA SER A 540 -20.21 13.49 32.43
C SER A 540 -20.32 14.03 31.01
N ASN A 541 -21.29 14.91 30.77
CA ASN A 541 -21.45 15.57 29.46
C ASN A 541 -20.33 16.59 29.25
N LEU A 542 -19.75 16.59 28.06
CA LEU A 542 -18.63 17.45 27.64
C LEU A 542 -19.14 18.50 26.63
N GLY A 543 -18.84 19.79 26.84
CA GLY A 543 -19.42 20.92 26.09
C GLY A 543 -20.49 21.71 26.86
N THR A 544 -20.68 21.42 28.15
CA THR A 544 -21.59 22.18 29.03
C THR A 544 -20.94 23.45 29.55
N ALA A 545 -21.71 24.34 30.20
CA ALA A 545 -21.18 25.59 30.76
C ALA A 545 -20.07 25.37 31.83
N THR A 546 -20.05 24.20 32.47
CA THR A 546 -19.12 23.85 33.55
C THR A 546 -18.04 22.84 33.14
N ASN A 547 -18.25 22.09 32.05
CA ASN A 547 -17.29 21.12 31.53
C ASN A 547 -17.21 21.24 30.00
N GLN A 548 -16.09 21.74 29.49
CA GLN A 548 -15.89 22.08 28.07
C GLN A 548 -14.73 21.31 27.43
N ALA A 549 -13.84 20.76 28.25
CA ALA A 549 -12.67 20.01 27.84
C ALA A 549 -12.33 19.04 28.97
N ASP A 550 -12.04 17.80 28.61
CA ASP A 550 -11.62 16.75 29.53
C ASP A 550 -10.29 16.16 29.04
N THR A 551 -9.41 15.76 29.97
CA THR A 551 -8.03 15.34 29.65
C THR A 551 -7.68 13.97 30.22
N ILE A 552 -7.16 13.09 29.37
CA ILE A 552 -6.38 11.93 29.82
C ILE A 552 -4.90 12.33 29.84
N GLN A 553 -4.32 12.29 31.03
CA GLN A 553 -2.88 12.45 31.22
C GLN A 553 -2.26 11.07 31.44
N PHE A 554 -1.29 10.71 30.61
CA PHE A 554 -0.56 9.45 30.74
C PHE A 554 0.93 9.68 30.57
N SER A 555 1.73 8.82 31.18
CA SER A 555 3.16 8.75 30.98
C SER A 555 3.51 7.55 30.12
N ALA A 556 4.49 7.68 29.25
CA ALA A 556 5.08 6.58 28.51
C ALA A 556 6.59 6.80 28.36
N LYS A 557 7.35 5.71 28.37
CA LYS A 557 8.79 5.72 28.18
C LYS A 557 9.12 5.65 26.69
N ALA A 558 9.89 6.63 26.24
CA ALA A 558 10.38 6.69 24.86
C ALA A 558 11.34 5.50 24.59
N PRO A 559 11.32 4.94 23.37
CA PRO A 559 12.24 3.88 22.98
C PRO A 559 13.70 4.36 23.03
N ASP A 560 14.60 3.41 23.20
CA ASP A 560 16.05 3.65 23.14
C ASP A 560 16.51 3.44 21.69
N ILE A 561 16.96 4.52 21.04
CA ILE A 561 17.21 4.56 19.59
C ILE A 561 18.58 5.19 19.30
N THR A 562 19.19 4.77 18.19
CA THR A 562 20.51 5.25 17.74
C THR A 562 20.44 6.26 16.60
N TYR A 563 19.26 6.46 16.02
CA TYR A 563 19.00 7.41 14.92
C TYR A 563 17.65 8.08 15.18
N ASP A 564 17.48 9.32 14.71
CA ASP A 564 16.21 10.05 14.87
C ASP A 564 15.04 9.22 14.30
N GLN A 565 13.99 9.06 15.10
CA GLN A 565 12.81 8.32 14.69
C GLN A 565 11.54 9.11 15.04
N MET A 566 10.60 9.07 14.10
CA MET A 566 9.29 9.66 14.26
C MET A 566 8.25 8.55 14.45
N TYR A 567 7.48 8.68 15.52
CA TYR A 567 6.36 7.80 15.85
C TYR A 567 5.06 8.56 15.70
N VAL A 568 3.97 7.84 15.43
CA VAL A 568 2.64 8.44 15.26
C VAL A 568 1.73 7.87 16.33
N MET A 569 1.18 8.75 17.16
CA MET A 569 0.13 8.44 18.11
C MET A 569 -1.21 8.81 17.49
N TYR A 570 -2.09 7.82 17.35
CA TYR A 570 -3.43 8.05 16.83
C TYR A 570 -4.37 8.35 17.99
N VAL A 571 -4.95 9.54 17.99
CA VAL A 571 -5.98 9.94 18.96
C VAL A 571 -7.30 10.10 18.24
N LEU A 572 -8.29 9.38 18.73
CA LEU A 572 -9.64 9.29 18.16
C LEU A 572 -10.64 9.54 19.28
N ALA A 573 -11.79 10.12 18.97
CA ALA A 573 -12.93 10.04 19.88
C ALA A 573 -14.17 9.53 19.16
N GLN A 574 -15.07 8.90 19.92
CA GLN A 574 -16.36 8.45 19.44
C GLN A 574 -17.45 8.72 20.47
N GLY A 575 -18.69 8.80 20.02
CA GLY A 575 -19.83 9.07 20.89
C GLY A 575 -20.96 9.74 20.13
N GLN A 576 -21.88 10.32 20.90
CA GLN A 576 -23.02 11.04 20.36
C GLN A 576 -23.21 12.37 21.06
N THR A 577 -23.68 13.36 20.32
CA THR A 577 -24.11 14.65 20.85
C THR A 577 -25.50 14.56 21.47
N THR A 578 -25.93 15.64 22.13
CA THR A 578 -27.29 15.77 22.69
C THR A 578 -28.39 15.50 21.63
N ASN A 579 -28.14 15.89 20.37
CA ASN A 579 -29.06 15.70 19.24
C ASN A 579 -29.00 14.30 18.61
N ASN A 580 -28.29 13.34 19.23
CA ASN A 580 -27.99 12.01 18.69
C ASN A 580 -27.11 12.04 17.43
N PHE A 581 -26.34 13.11 17.24
CA PHE A 581 -25.40 13.20 16.15
C PHE A 581 -24.10 12.46 16.49
N SER A 582 -23.55 11.67 15.57
CA SER A 582 -22.31 10.93 15.81
C SER A 582 -21.09 11.82 15.70
N ILE A 583 -20.12 11.62 16.59
CA ILE A 583 -18.85 12.33 16.59
C ILE A 583 -17.71 11.37 16.26
N GLY A 584 -16.69 11.86 15.56
CA GLY A 584 -15.53 11.06 15.16
C GLY A 584 -14.25 11.88 14.94
N PRO A 585 -13.86 12.81 15.84
CA PRO A 585 -12.68 13.63 15.60
C PRO A 585 -11.41 12.79 15.68
N LEU A 586 -10.41 13.20 14.92
CA LEU A 586 -9.13 12.50 14.79
C LEU A 586 -7.96 13.49 14.91
N SER A 587 -6.90 13.08 15.59
CA SER A 587 -5.60 13.72 15.51
C SER A 587 -4.49 12.67 15.43
N GLU A 588 -3.70 12.76 14.36
CA GLU A 588 -2.47 11.98 14.17
C GLU A 588 -1.29 12.80 14.73
N ILE A 589 -0.94 12.55 15.99
CA ILE A 589 0.10 13.30 16.72
C ILE A 589 1.47 12.68 16.43
N VAL A 590 2.42 13.49 15.97
CA VAL A 590 3.78 13.02 15.68
C VAL A 590 4.69 13.21 16.91
N LEU A 591 5.37 12.14 17.30
CA LEU A 591 6.37 12.13 18.37
C LEU A 591 7.75 11.95 17.73
N GLN A 592 8.60 12.95 17.83
CA GLN A 592 9.97 12.89 17.33
C GLN A 592 10.91 12.61 18.51
N VAL A 593 11.54 11.43 18.47
CA VAL A 593 12.60 11.03 19.39
C VAL A 593 13.92 11.29 18.68
N ASP A 594 14.73 12.14 19.29
CA ASP A 594 16.00 12.61 18.72
C ASP A 594 17.13 11.76 19.30
N ALA A 595 17.96 11.17 18.45
CA ALA A 595 19.09 10.37 18.91
C ALA A 595 20.13 11.23 19.65
N PRO A 596 20.95 10.62 20.53
CA PRO A 596 21.90 11.34 21.38
C PRO A 596 23.04 12.04 20.64
#